data_AF-A0A8U0A1N8-F1
#
_entry.id   AF-A0A8U0A1N8-F1
#
_cell.length_a   1.000
_cell.length_b   1.000
_cell.length_c   1.000
_cell.angle_alpha   90.00
_cell.angle_beta   90.00
_cell.angle_gamma   90.00
#
_symmetry.space_group_name_H-M   'P 1'
#
loop_
_entity.id
_entity.type
_entity.pdbx_description
1 polymer ?
#
loop_
_entity_poly.entity_id
_entity_poly.type
_entity_poly.pdbx_seq_one_letter_code
_entity_poly.pdbx_strand_id
1 'polypeptide(L)'
;MSNSQAATTGKSSTFTGLPSGIVPYVAILAALVSAAIHLWLAPVVIEFDTMQAVLFVLAALGFIGGIGVFLTRYWRQEFYPVAILFSLAQIIAFFVLEGPLSNLAIASKTAEAVFIVAAAYLYVSGGRGDQAVTSSQPES
;
A
#
# COMPACT_ATOMS: atom_id res chain seq x y z
N MET A 1 -36.99 12.39 37.53
CA MET A 1 -37.09 11.49 36.36
C MET A 1 -35.68 11.25 35.85
N SER A 2 -35.13 10.05 36.07
CA SER A 2 -33.76 9.72 35.66
C SER A 2 -33.76 9.25 34.21
N ASN A 3 -33.10 9.99 33.31
CA ASN A 3 -32.88 9.55 31.93
C ASN A 3 -31.76 8.51 31.90
N SER A 4 -32.11 7.23 31.86
CA SER A 4 -31.18 6.17 31.50
C SER A 4 -30.94 6.21 30.00
N GLN A 5 -29.90 6.91 29.55
CA GLN A 5 -29.35 6.72 28.21
C GLN A 5 -28.67 5.34 28.18
N ALA A 6 -29.33 4.38 27.53
CA ALA A 6 -28.73 3.10 27.19
C ALA A 6 -27.54 3.37 26.25
N ALA A 7 -26.32 3.11 26.73
CA ALA A 7 -25.13 3.09 25.88
C ALA A 7 -25.26 1.94 24.89
N THR A 8 -25.70 2.23 23.67
CA THR A 8 -25.53 1.31 22.55
C THR A 8 -24.04 1.25 22.24
N THR A 9 -23.38 0.17 22.64
CA THR A 9 -22.01 -0.15 22.21
C THR A 9 -22.04 -0.43 20.70
N GLY A 10 -22.04 0.63 19.90
CA GLY A 10 -21.93 0.54 18.45
C GLY A 10 -20.60 -0.09 18.10
N LYS A 11 -20.64 -1.30 17.53
CA LYS A 11 -19.45 -2.01 17.05
C LYS A 11 -18.84 -1.17 15.94
N SER A 12 -17.79 -0.42 16.24
CA SER A 12 -17.10 0.41 15.25
C SER A 12 -16.60 -0.50 14.12
N SER A 13 -16.94 -0.14 12.87
CA SER A 13 -16.50 -0.91 11.70
C SER A 13 -14.97 -0.94 11.64
N THR A 14 -14.39 -2.11 11.42
CA THR A 14 -12.94 -2.26 11.21
C THR A 14 -12.53 -1.76 9.82
N PHE A 15 -13.41 -1.95 8.83
CA PHE A 15 -13.24 -1.46 7.48
C PHE A 15 -13.72 -0.02 7.40
N THR A 16 -12.88 0.87 6.87
CA THR A 16 -13.14 2.31 6.89
C THR A 16 -13.85 2.83 5.65
N GLY A 17 -14.31 1.93 4.77
CA GLY A 17 -14.89 2.30 3.50
C GLY A 17 -13.83 2.60 2.43
N LEU A 18 -14.31 3.00 1.26
CA LEU A 18 -13.49 3.38 0.12
C LEU A 18 -12.74 4.70 0.42
N PRO A 19 -11.45 4.81 0.05
CA PRO A 19 -10.72 6.07 0.18
C PRO A 19 -11.33 7.18 -0.67
N SER A 20 -11.23 8.43 -0.21
CA SER A 20 -11.56 9.60 -1.02
C SER A 20 -10.37 10.03 -1.90
N GLY A 21 -10.67 10.63 -3.06
CA GLY A 21 -9.67 11.08 -4.02
C GLY A 21 -9.02 9.96 -4.84
N ILE A 22 -8.31 10.33 -5.91
CA ILE A 22 -7.77 9.36 -6.89
C ILE A 22 -6.46 8.69 -6.42
N VAL A 23 -5.63 9.38 -5.64
CA VAL A 23 -4.28 8.92 -5.27
C VAL A 23 -4.27 7.61 -4.48
N PRO A 24 -5.18 7.36 -3.51
CA PRO A 24 -5.26 6.06 -2.86
C PRO A 24 -5.52 4.90 -3.83
N TYR A 25 -6.35 5.11 -4.85
CA TYR A 25 -6.61 4.09 -5.87
C TYR A 25 -5.38 3.84 -6.74
N VAL A 26 -4.63 4.90 -7.07
CA VAL A 26 -3.34 4.77 -7.77
C VAL A 26 -2.36 3.95 -6.94
N ALA A 27 -2.24 4.22 -5.65
CA ALA A 27 -1.39 3.44 -4.74
C ALA A 27 -1.82 1.96 -4.68
N ILE A 28 -3.13 1.70 -4.50
CA ILE A 28 -3.66 0.33 -4.47
C ILE A 28 -3.39 -0.39 -5.79
N LEU A 29 -3.68 0.25 -6.93
CA LEU A 29 -3.50 -0.35 -8.25
C LEU A 29 -2.02 -0.66 -8.52
N ALA A 30 -1.13 0.28 -8.20
CA ALA A 30 0.32 0.09 -8.33
C ALA A 30 0.81 -1.08 -7.47
N ALA A 31 0.37 -1.16 -6.21
CA ALA A 31 0.70 -2.28 -5.32
C ALA A 31 0.16 -3.63 -5.83
N LEU A 32 -1.06 -3.66 -6.39
CA LEU A 32 -1.64 -4.88 -6.98
C LEU A 32 -0.88 -5.34 -8.21
N VAL A 33 -0.53 -4.42 -9.12
CA VAL A 33 0.28 -4.72 -10.31
C VAL A 33 1.64 -5.26 -9.88
N SER A 34 2.31 -4.61 -8.93
CA SER A 34 3.57 -5.10 -8.37
C SER A 34 3.42 -6.50 -7.78
N ALA A 35 2.43 -6.73 -6.91
CA ALA A 35 2.21 -8.04 -6.30
C ALA A 35 1.96 -9.15 -7.34
N ALA A 36 1.13 -8.88 -8.35
CA ALA A 36 0.83 -9.83 -9.42
C ALA A 36 2.10 -10.21 -10.20
N ILE A 37 2.93 -9.22 -10.55
CA ILE A 37 4.18 -9.47 -11.27
C ILE A 37 5.17 -10.26 -10.40
N HIS A 38 5.26 -9.98 -9.10
CA HIS A 38 6.14 -10.74 -8.20
C HIS A 38 5.70 -12.20 -8.07
N LEU A 39 4.39 -12.46 -7.93
CA LEU A 39 3.88 -13.83 -7.90
C LEU A 39 4.11 -14.57 -9.22
N TRP A 40 4.00 -13.86 -10.34
CA TRP A 40 4.28 -14.42 -11.66
C TRP A 40 5.76 -14.76 -11.86
N LEU A 41 6.65 -13.89 -11.40
CA LEU A 41 8.10 -14.06 -11.55
C LEU A 41 8.69 -15.05 -10.54
N ALA A 42 8.09 -15.25 -9.37
CA ALA A 42 8.57 -16.19 -8.36
C ALA A 42 8.84 -17.62 -8.89
N PRO A 43 7.90 -18.31 -9.58
CA PRO A 43 8.16 -19.66 -10.12
C PRO A 43 9.16 -19.66 -11.28
N VAL A 44 9.34 -18.54 -11.99
CA VAL A 44 10.36 -18.44 -13.05
C VAL A 44 11.75 -18.33 -12.43
N VAL A 45 11.88 -17.58 -11.33
CA VAL A 45 13.16 -17.32 -10.67
C VAL A 45 13.61 -18.48 -9.78
N ILE A 46 12.68 -19.27 -9.22
CA ILE A 46 13.02 -20.36 -8.28
C ILE A 46 13.93 -21.44 -8.90
N GLU A 47 13.88 -21.58 -10.23
CA GLU A 47 14.73 -22.51 -10.99
C GLU A 47 16.20 -22.06 -11.02
N PHE A 48 16.48 -20.79 -10.73
CA PHE A 48 17.81 -20.18 -10.82
C PHE A 48 18.34 -19.69 -9.48
N ASP A 49 17.48 -19.07 -8.66
CA ASP A 49 17.82 -18.55 -7.33
C ASP A 49 16.62 -18.67 -6.37
N THR A 50 16.73 -19.60 -5.44
CA THR A 50 15.71 -19.84 -4.42
C THR A 50 15.54 -18.65 -3.47
N MET A 51 16.61 -17.95 -3.10
CA MET A 51 16.54 -16.79 -2.21
C MET A 51 15.76 -15.66 -2.88
N GLN A 52 16.08 -15.35 -4.14
CA GLN A 52 15.35 -14.33 -4.90
C GLN A 52 13.88 -14.71 -5.09
N ALA A 53 13.57 -15.97 -5.38
CA ALA A 53 12.19 -16.44 -5.48
C ALA A 53 11.40 -16.26 -4.18
N VAL A 54 11.99 -16.59 -3.03
CA VAL A 54 11.38 -16.36 -1.70
C VAL A 54 11.13 -14.87 -1.47
N LEU A 55 12.09 -14.00 -1.80
CA LEU A 55 11.92 -12.55 -1.68
C LEU A 55 10.79 -12.02 -2.57
N PHE A 56 10.59 -12.59 -3.76
CA PHE A 56 9.46 -12.24 -4.62
C PHE A 56 8.12 -12.60 -3.98
N VAL A 57 7.99 -13.79 -3.40
CA VAL A 57 6.77 -14.20 -2.67
C VAL A 57 6.54 -13.30 -1.46
N LEU A 58 7.58 -13.02 -0.66
CA LEU A 58 7.48 -12.12 0.50
C LEU A 58 7.12 -10.69 0.08
N ALA A 59 7.64 -10.20 -1.04
CA ALA A 59 7.29 -8.90 -1.60
C ALA A 59 5.80 -8.84 -1.99
N ALA A 60 5.30 -9.85 -2.69
CA ALA A 60 3.88 -9.93 -3.03
C ALA A 60 2.99 -9.96 -1.79
N LEU A 61 3.34 -10.76 -0.78
CA LEU A 61 2.63 -10.81 0.50
C LEU A 61 2.68 -9.47 1.23
N GLY A 62 3.81 -8.76 1.19
CA GLY A 62 3.94 -7.44 1.80
C GLY A 62 3.04 -6.39 1.13
N PHE A 63 2.95 -6.38 -0.21
CA PHE A 63 2.03 -5.48 -0.92
C PHE A 63 0.56 -5.82 -0.63
N ILE A 64 0.17 -7.09 -0.72
CA ILE A 64 -1.21 -7.54 -0.45
C ILE A 64 -1.58 -7.27 1.01
N GLY A 65 -0.69 -7.62 1.95
CA GLY A 65 -0.86 -7.36 3.37
C GLY A 65 -0.97 -5.86 3.66
N GLY A 66 -0.11 -5.05 3.03
CA GLY A 66 -0.16 -3.60 3.12
C GLY A 66 -1.49 -3.01 2.65
N ILE A 67 -2.02 -3.46 1.50
CA ILE A 67 -3.37 -3.09 1.03
C ILE A 67 -4.42 -3.50 2.06
N GLY A 68 -4.34 -4.72 2.59
CA GLY A 68 -5.25 -5.23 3.61
C GLY A 68 -5.29 -4.32 4.84
N VAL A 69 -4.13 -3.90 5.37
CA VAL A 69 -4.08 -2.97 6.50
C VAL A 69 -4.56 -1.57 6.10
N PHE A 70 -4.19 -1.08 4.91
CA PHE A 70 -4.58 0.25 4.38
C PHE A 70 -6.08 0.47 4.35
N LEU A 71 -6.82 -0.59 4.04
CA LEU A 71 -8.29 -0.57 3.97
C LEU A 71 -8.99 -0.68 5.34
N THR A 72 -8.21 -0.79 6.42
CA THR A 72 -8.74 -0.85 7.79
C THR A 72 -8.49 0.44 8.56
N ARG A 73 -9.17 0.59 9.69
CA ARG A 73 -8.90 1.65 10.68
C ARG A 73 -7.53 1.57 11.33
N TYR A 74 -6.80 0.46 11.14
CA TYR A 74 -5.47 0.29 11.71
C TYR A 74 -4.38 1.00 10.92
N TRP A 75 -4.68 1.50 9.71
CA TRP A 75 -3.73 2.31 8.97
C TRP A 75 -3.54 3.68 9.62
N ARG A 76 -2.35 3.87 10.17
CA ARG A 76 -1.84 5.12 10.73
C ARG A 76 -0.84 5.79 9.80
N GLN A 77 -0.56 7.07 10.03
CA GLN A 77 0.32 7.86 9.17
C GLN A 77 1.77 7.32 9.14
N GLU A 78 2.21 6.65 10.19
CA GLU A 78 3.52 6.01 10.28
C GLU A 78 3.67 4.79 9.36
N PHE A 79 2.57 4.23 8.82
CA PHE A 79 2.65 3.12 7.87
C PHE A 79 3.02 3.57 6.45
N TYR A 80 2.81 4.84 6.08
CA TYR A 80 3.26 5.35 4.79
C TYR A 80 4.79 5.29 4.61
N PRO A 81 5.63 5.82 5.52
CA PRO A 81 7.08 5.68 5.39
C PRO A 81 7.52 4.23 5.42
N VAL A 82 6.87 3.36 6.21
CA VAL A 82 7.15 1.90 6.19
C VAL A 82 6.87 1.31 4.81
N ALA A 83 5.73 1.66 4.19
CA ALA A 83 5.38 1.19 2.86
C ALA A 83 6.34 1.72 1.77
N ILE A 84 6.76 2.98 1.88
CA ILE A 84 7.75 3.59 0.99
C ILE A 84 9.09 2.85 1.10
N LEU A 85 9.60 2.66 2.32
CA LEU A 85 10.86 1.97 2.57
C LEU A 85 10.80 0.51 2.12
N PHE A 86 9.68 -0.17 2.37
CA PHE A 86 9.44 -1.52 1.87
C PHE A 86 9.53 -1.59 0.35
N SER A 87 8.85 -0.70 -0.37
CA SER A 87 8.90 -0.69 -1.84
C SER A 87 10.28 -0.31 -2.38
N LEU A 88 10.98 0.63 -1.73
CA LEU A 88 12.36 0.99 -2.08
C LEU A 88 13.31 -0.19 -1.90
N ALA A 89 13.14 -0.96 -0.82
CA ALA A 89 13.93 -2.16 -0.58
C ALA A 89 13.78 -3.16 -1.73
N GLN A 90 12.61 -3.23 -2.40
CA GLN A 90 12.39 -4.19 -3.48
C GLN A 90 13.06 -3.75 -4.79
N ILE A 91 13.11 -2.44 -5.03
CA ILE A 91 13.91 -1.88 -6.13
C ILE A 91 15.39 -2.19 -5.89
N ILE A 92 15.89 -1.86 -4.69
CA ILE A 92 17.31 -2.05 -4.33
C ILE A 92 17.70 -3.53 -4.38
N ALA A 93 16.92 -4.41 -3.76
CA ALA A 93 17.18 -5.85 -3.71
C ALA A 93 17.25 -6.45 -5.11
N PHE A 94 16.39 -6.02 -6.04
CA PHE A 94 16.45 -6.49 -7.42
C PHE A 94 17.78 -6.17 -8.10
N PHE A 95 18.35 -4.97 -7.88
CA PHE A 95 19.65 -4.62 -8.47
C PHE A 95 20.82 -5.29 -7.74
N VAL A 96 20.77 -5.38 -6.41
CA VAL A 96 21.82 -6.01 -5.60
C VAL A 96 21.93 -7.51 -5.87
N LEU A 97 20.80 -8.17 -6.15
CA LEU A 97 20.74 -9.60 -6.47
C LEU A 97 20.85 -9.87 -7.99
N GLU A 98 21.26 -8.89 -8.78
CA GLU A 98 21.48 -9.03 -10.22
C GLU A 98 20.24 -9.58 -10.97
N GLY A 99 19.05 -9.11 -10.56
CA GLY A 99 17.77 -9.54 -11.13
C GLY A 99 17.70 -9.33 -12.65
N PRO A 100 17.14 -10.29 -13.41
CA PRO A 100 17.18 -10.26 -14.86
C PRO A 100 16.32 -9.11 -15.42
N LEU A 101 16.94 -8.23 -16.21
CA LEU A 101 16.25 -7.15 -16.90
C LEU A 101 15.33 -7.72 -17.98
N SER A 102 14.03 -7.60 -17.74
CA SER A 102 12.96 -8.00 -18.63
C SER A 102 11.86 -6.93 -18.65
N ASN A 103 11.01 -6.94 -19.67
CA ASN A 103 9.88 -6.00 -19.74
C ASN A 103 8.97 -6.10 -18.50
N LEU A 104 8.77 -7.31 -17.98
CA LEU A 104 8.02 -7.56 -16.74
C LEU A 104 8.72 -6.97 -15.51
N ALA A 105 10.05 -7.14 -15.41
CA ALA A 105 10.81 -6.54 -14.32
C ALA A 105 10.75 -5.01 -14.35
N ILE A 106 10.93 -4.41 -15.53
CA ILE A 106 10.82 -2.95 -15.71
C ILE A 106 9.42 -2.45 -15.33
N ALA A 107 8.37 -3.15 -15.79
CA ALA A 107 6.99 -2.82 -15.43
C ALA A 107 6.77 -2.90 -13.91
N SER A 108 7.33 -3.93 -13.25
CA SER A 108 7.26 -4.09 -11.80
C SER A 108 7.94 -2.93 -11.07
N LYS A 109 9.18 -2.57 -11.45
CA LYS A 109 9.92 -1.46 -10.82
C LYS A 109 9.28 -0.11 -11.07
N THR A 110 8.63 0.05 -12.24
CA THR A 110 7.82 1.23 -12.52
C THR A 110 6.61 1.30 -11.60
N ALA A 111 5.89 0.18 -11.41
CA ALA A 111 4.75 0.13 -10.49
C ALA A 111 5.17 0.38 -9.02
N GLU A 112 6.30 -0.18 -8.58
CA GLU A 112 6.89 0.13 -7.27
C GLU A 112 7.21 1.62 -7.12
N ALA A 113 7.81 2.25 -8.13
CA ALA A 113 8.11 3.68 -8.10
C ALA A 113 6.84 4.54 -8.04
N VAL A 114 5.81 4.20 -8.82
CA VAL A 114 4.49 4.87 -8.75
C VAL A 114 3.88 4.71 -7.36
N PHE A 115 3.95 3.53 -6.77
CA PHE A 115 3.49 3.28 -5.41
C PHE A 115 4.22 4.17 -4.39
N ILE A 116 5.55 4.28 -4.48
CA ILE A 116 6.37 5.14 -3.60
C ILE A 116 5.90 6.59 -3.70
N VAL A 117 5.74 7.12 -4.92
CA VAL A 117 5.31 8.51 -5.14
C VAL A 117 3.91 8.74 -4.58
N ALA A 118 2.98 7.83 -4.84
CA ALA A 118 1.60 7.93 -4.33
C ALA A 118 1.57 7.86 -2.79
N ALA A 119 2.32 6.95 -2.17
CA ALA A 119 2.42 6.83 -0.73
C ALA A 119 3.07 8.08 -0.09
N ALA A 120 4.11 8.64 -0.73
CA ALA A 120 4.77 9.86 -0.27
C ALA A 120 3.83 11.07 -0.34
N TYR A 121 3.06 11.19 -1.43
CA TYR A 121 2.04 12.22 -1.55
C TYR A 121 1.00 12.10 -0.43
N LEU A 122 0.46 10.90 -0.20
CA LEU A 122 -0.53 10.65 0.86
C LEU A 122 0.04 10.92 2.26
N TYR A 123 1.32 10.67 2.49
CA TYR A 123 1.98 10.98 3.75
C TYR A 123 2.02 12.49 4.02
N VAL A 124 2.37 13.28 3.01
CA VAL A 124 2.49 14.75 3.11
C VAL A 124 1.12 15.43 3.11
N SER A 125 0.11 14.85 2.45
CA SER A 125 -1.22 15.44 2.30
C SER A 125 -2.20 15.17 3.47
N GLY A 126 -1.73 14.70 4.63
CA GLY A 126 -2.60 14.38 5.78
C GLY A 126 -3.33 13.04 5.67
N GLY A 127 -2.85 12.13 4.82
CA GLY A 127 -3.46 10.81 4.63
C GLY A 127 -4.83 10.86 3.94
N ARG A 128 -5.57 9.74 4.00
CA ARG A 128 -6.86 9.55 3.30
C ARG A 128 -8.05 10.33 3.89
N GLY A 129 -7.87 11.03 5.01
CA GLY A 129 -8.96 11.60 5.82
C GLY A 129 -9.10 13.13 5.75
N ASP A 130 -8.00 13.86 5.55
CA ASP A 130 -7.98 15.30 5.81
C ASP A 130 -8.55 16.17 4.67
N GLN A 131 -8.67 15.59 3.46
CA GLN A 131 -9.20 16.30 2.27
C GLN A 131 -10.70 16.66 2.37
N ALA A 132 -11.46 16.01 3.26
CA ALA A 132 -12.90 16.26 3.40
C ALA A 132 -13.23 17.41 4.38
N VAL A 133 -12.33 17.74 5.31
CA VAL A 133 -12.57 18.76 6.34
C VAL A 133 -12.32 20.17 5.80
N THR A 134 -11.39 20.33 4.85
CA THR A 134 -10.99 21.64 4.34
C THR A 134 -11.98 22.26 3.34
N SER A 135 -12.88 21.48 2.74
CA SER A 135 -13.84 21.98 1.74
C SER A 135 -15.19 22.44 2.31
N SER A 136 -15.38 22.39 3.64
CA SER A 136 -16.67 22.64 4.30
C SER A 136 -16.69 23.82 5.26
N GLN A 137 -15.63 24.64 5.32
CA GLN A 137 -15.66 25.92 6.02
C GLN A 137 -16.23 26.99 5.09
N PRO A 138 -17.44 27.55 5.35
CA PRO A 138 -17.85 28.78 4.71
C PRO A 138 -16.99 29.92 5.26
N GLU A 139 -16.37 30.71 4.37
CA GLU A 139 -15.72 31.96 4.75
C GLU A 139 -16.78 32.86 5.40
N SER A 140 -16.55 33.21 6.67
CA SER A 140 -17.40 34.11 7.47
C SER A 140 -17.09 35.57 7.18
#